data_AF-A0A1C9FPQ4-F1
#
_entry.id   AF-A0A1C9FPQ4-F1
#
_cell.length_a   1.000
_cell.length_b   1.000
_cell.length_c   1.000
_cell.angle_alpha   90.00
_cell.angle_beta   90.00
_cell.angle_gamma   90.00
#
_symmetry.space_group_name_H-M   'P 1'
#
loop_
_entity.id
_entity.type
_entity.pdbx_description
1 polymer ?
#
loop_
_entity_poly.entity_id
_entity_poly.type
_entity_poly.pdbx_seq_one_letter_code
_entity_poly.pdbx_strand_id
1 'polypeptide(L)'
;IGQAFPYTPIANPRWMFPNWSFGIREEEVAKNVAAAREEGADIVVLLSHNGFDVDRALASRVEGIDVILTGHTHDAIPEPVIVGKTLLIAPGSHGKFVTRLDLDVQDGALKGYRHKLIPVFSDVIKPDADMAKLIADIRAPYEAELSRELATTESLLYRRGNFNGT
;
A
#
# COMPACT_ATOMS: atom_id res chain seq x y z
N ILE A 1 -8.79 9.80 -0.25
CA ILE A 1 -8.20 10.27 -1.54
C ILE A 1 -7.28 9.19 -2.07
N GLY A 2 -7.30 8.91 -3.38
CA GLY A 2 -6.42 7.90 -4.00
C GLY A 2 -5.32 8.53 -4.83
N GLN A 3 -4.09 8.01 -4.73
CA GLN A 3 -2.93 8.49 -5.48
C GLN A 3 -2.18 7.31 -6.11
N ALA A 4 -2.18 7.26 -7.44
CA ALA A 4 -1.52 6.21 -8.21
C ALA A 4 -0.01 6.45 -8.37
N PHE A 5 0.73 5.43 -8.80
CA PHE A 5 2.17 5.52 -9.00
C PHE A 5 2.52 6.61 -10.03
N PRO A 6 3.31 7.63 -9.65
CA PRO A 6 3.51 8.84 -10.47
C PRO A 6 4.35 8.60 -11.72
N TYR A 7 5.14 7.52 -11.78
CA TYR A 7 6.06 7.25 -12.90
C TYR A 7 5.61 6.10 -13.80
N THR A 8 4.30 5.80 -13.81
CA THR A 8 3.72 4.70 -14.61
C THR A 8 4.14 4.70 -16.09
N PRO A 9 4.14 5.84 -16.83
CA PRO A 9 4.53 5.85 -18.25
C PRO A 9 6.03 5.66 -18.52
N ILE A 10 6.87 5.77 -17.49
CA ILE A 10 8.33 5.57 -17.57
C ILE A 10 8.68 4.14 -17.15
N ALA A 11 7.99 3.60 -16.14
CA ALA A 11 8.21 2.26 -15.63
C ALA A 11 7.63 1.14 -16.51
N ASN A 12 6.79 1.49 -17.49
CA ASN A 12 6.10 0.55 -18.38
C ASN A 12 6.22 0.99 -19.85
N PRO A 13 5.94 0.09 -20.82
CA PRO A 13 5.99 0.47 -22.22
C PRO A 13 5.06 1.64 -22.55
N ARG A 14 5.65 2.75 -23.01
CA ARG A 14 4.95 4.03 -23.22
C ARG A 14 3.74 3.95 -24.16
N TRP A 15 3.75 3.02 -25.11
CA TRP A 15 2.65 2.84 -26.07
C TRP A 15 1.34 2.34 -25.41
N MET A 16 1.40 1.77 -24.20
CA MET A 16 0.20 1.39 -23.43
C MET A 16 -0.51 2.60 -22.82
N PHE A 17 0.19 3.73 -22.68
CA PHE A 17 -0.30 4.95 -22.02
C PHE A 17 0.03 6.19 -22.86
N PRO A 18 -0.34 6.22 -24.15
CA PRO A 18 0.21 7.18 -25.11
C PRO A 18 -0.09 8.64 -24.74
N ASN A 19 -1.22 8.88 -24.08
CA ASN A 19 -1.74 10.21 -23.76
C ASN A 19 -1.90 10.46 -22.25
N TRP A 20 -1.55 9.50 -21.39
CA TRP A 20 -1.76 9.64 -19.95
C TRP A 20 -0.55 10.32 -19.31
N SER A 21 -0.83 11.25 -18.40
CA SER A 21 0.17 11.92 -17.58
C SER A 21 -0.03 11.54 -16.12
N PHE A 22 1.03 11.06 -15.49
CA PHE A 22 1.10 10.75 -14.07
C PHE A 22 2.17 11.64 -13.43
N GLY A 23 2.05 11.86 -12.13
CA GLY A 23 3.01 12.67 -11.40
C GLY A 23 2.60 12.84 -9.94
N ILE A 24 3.55 13.34 -9.15
CA ILE A 24 3.30 13.79 -7.78
C ILE A 24 2.66 15.18 -7.90
N ARG A 25 1.33 15.20 -8.03
CA ARG A 25 0.55 16.43 -8.26
C ARG A 25 0.18 17.06 -6.93
N GLU A 26 1.16 17.61 -6.21
CA GLU A 26 0.99 18.12 -4.84
C GLU A 26 -0.20 19.09 -4.72
N GLU A 27 -0.36 20.02 -5.67
CA GLU A 27 -1.48 20.98 -5.70
C GLU A 27 -2.85 20.30 -5.83
N GLU A 28 -2.96 19.27 -6.67
CA GLU A 28 -4.21 18.51 -6.84
C GLU A 28 -4.53 17.68 -5.59
N VAL A 29 -3.50 17.14 -4.92
CA VAL A 29 -3.70 16.46 -3.63
C VAL A 29 -4.22 17.46 -2.60
N ALA A 30 -3.57 18.62 -2.46
CA ALA A 30 -3.99 19.66 -1.52
C ALA A 30 -5.42 20.15 -1.79
N LYS A 31 -5.76 20.37 -3.06
CA LYS A 31 -7.12 20.75 -3.48
C LYS A 31 -8.16 19.69 -3.08
N ASN A 32 -7.86 18.41 -3.31
CA ASN A 32 -8.76 17.32 -2.93
C ASN A 32 -8.88 17.14 -1.41
N VAL A 33 -7.80 17.40 -0.66
CA VAL A 33 -7.84 17.43 0.81
C VAL A 33 -8.76 18.54 1.30
N ALA A 34 -8.59 19.76 0.78
CA ALA A 34 -9.44 20.90 1.12
C ALA A 34 -10.91 20.63 0.78
N ALA A 35 -11.20 20.13 -0.43
CA ALA A 35 -12.56 19.78 -0.85
C ALA A 35 -13.20 18.74 0.09
N ALA A 36 -12.46 17.68 0.44
CA ALA A 36 -12.98 16.67 1.38
C ALA A 36 -13.32 17.27 2.75
N ARG A 37 -12.50 18.21 3.26
CA ARG A 37 -12.77 18.91 4.52
C ARG A 37 -13.98 19.84 4.41
N GLU A 38 -14.12 20.59 3.33
CA GLU A 38 -15.27 21.46 3.07
C GLU A 38 -16.58 20.65 2.96
N GLU A 39 -16.50 19.42 2.44
CA GLU A 39 -17.61 18.47 2.40
C GLU A 39 -17.92 17.82 3.76
N GLY A 40 -17.15 18.15 4.81
CA GLY A 40 -17.40 17.72 6.19
C GLY A 40 -16.58 16.51 6.65
N ALA A 41 -15.49 16.15 5.96
CA ALA A 41 -14.63 15.07 6.42
C ALA A 41 -13.86 15.43 7.71
N ASP A 42 -14.12 14.68 8.79
CA ASP A 42 -13.37 14.78 10.05
C ASP A 42 -11.97 14.18 9.96
N ILE A 43 -11.75 13.24 9.03
CA ILE A 43 -10.45 12.61 8.77
C ILE A 43 -10.24 12.45 7.27
N VAL A 44 -9.02 12.76 6.80
CA VAL A 44 -8.60 12.57 5.41
C VAL A 44 -7.49 11.53 5.36
N VAL A 45 -7.81 10.40 4.71
CA VAL A 45 -6.87 9.32 4.41
C VAL A 45 -6.43 9.37 2.95
N LEU A 46 -5.13 9.37 2.72
CA LEU A 46 -4.52 9.20 1.40
C LEU A 46 -4.09 7.74 1.22
N LEU A 47 -4.74 7.04 0.30
CA LEU A 47 -4.30 5.73 -0.17
C LEU A 47 -3.32 5.93 -1.33
N SER A 48 -2.03 5.77 -1.05
CA SER A 48 -0.95 6.18 -1.94
C SER A 48 -0.16 4.99 -2.49
N HIS A 49 0.27 5.14 -3.75
CA HIS A 49 1.25 4.28 -4.39
C HIS A 49 2.45 5.09 -4.88
N ASN A 50 2.80 6.21 -4.24
CA ASN A 50 3.99 7.01 -4.61
C ASN A 50 5.31 6.33 -4.21
N GLY A 51 5.31 5.61 -3.08
CA GLY A 51 6.50 5.12 -2.40
C GLY A 51 6.79 5.87 -1.11
N PHE A 52 7.38 5.19 -0.13
CA PHE A 52 7.46 5.66 1.25
C PHE A 52 8.11 7.04 1.40
N ASP A 53 9.31 7.25 0.86
CA ASP A 53 10.02 8.53 1.01
C ASP A 53 9.34 9.68 0.26
N VAL A 54 8.66 9.38 -0.85
CA VAL A 54 7.87 10.37 -1.60
C VAL A 54 6.65 10.77 -0.78
N ASP A 55 5.95 9.80 -0.19
CA ASP A 55 4.81 10.07 0.70
C ASP A 55 5.24 10.81 1.98
N ARG A 56 6.43 10.50 2.51
CA ARG A 56 7.03 11.21 3.64
C ARG A 56 7.30 12.68 3.31
N ALA A 57 7.81 12.95 2.12
CA ALA A 57 7.99 14.32 1.64
C ALA A 57 6.66 15.01 1.35
N LEU A 58 5.68 14.31 0.80
CA LEU A 58 4.34 14.85 0.53
C LEU A 58 3.63 15.24 1.84
N ALA A 59 3.74 14.42 2.88
CA ALA A 59 3.14 14.67 4.19
C ALA A 59 3.65 15.95 4.86
N SER A 60 4.88 16.39 4.57
CA SER A 60 5.41 17.66 5.09
C SER A 60 5.04 18.88 4.23
N ARG A 61 4.45 18.67 3.06
CA ARG A 61 4.11 19.72 2.08
C ARG A 61 2.62 19.95 1.91
N VAL A 62 1.82 18.90 2.14
CA VAL A 62 0.36 18.97 2.02
C VAL A 62 -0.28 18.82 3.40
N GLU A 63 -0.79 19.93 3.90
CA GLU A 63 -1.52 19.97 5.18
C GLU A 63 -2.90 19.30 5.07
N GLY A 64 -3.44 18.87 6.21
CA GLY A 64 -4.82 18.36 6.32
C GLY A 64 -5.01 16.86 6.05
N ILE A 65 -3.96 16.16 5.60
CA ILE A 65 -3.92 14.69 5.54
C ILE A 65 -3.62 14.14 6.94
N ASP A 66 -4.47 13.27 7.47
CA ASP A 66 -4.23 12.66 8.80
C ASP A 66 -3.48 11.33 8.69
N VAL A 67 -3.76 10.55 7.63
CA VAL A 67 -3.16 9.22 7.43
C VAL A 67 -2.78 9.05 5.97
N ILE A 68 -1.57 8.54 5.72
CA ILE A 68 -1.14 8.00 4.44
C ILE A 68 -0.94 6.50 4.58
N LEU A 69 -1.71 5.73 3.82
CA LEU A 69 -1.47 4.30 3.61
C LEU A 69 -0.55 4.18 2.39
N THR A 70 0.73 3.93 2.63
CA THR A 70 1.77 3.95 1.58
C THR A 70 2.00 2.57 0.97
N GLY A 71 2.23 2.54 -0.34
CA GLY A 71 2.53 1.35 -1.12
C GLY A 71 3.83 1.51 -1.91
N HIS A 72 3.96 0.78 -3.02
CA HIS A 72 5.08 0.81 -3.97
C HIS A 72 6.42 0.26 -3.47
N THR A 73 6.98 0.80 -2.38
CA THR A 73 8.34 0.48 -1.90
C THR A 73 8.42 -0.79 -1.06
N HIS A 74 7.26 -1.38 -0.73
CA HIS A 74 7.14 -2.65 0.00
C HIS A 74 7.71 -2.62 1.43
N ASP A 75 7.86 -1.45 2.03
CA ASP A 75 8.31 -1.30 3.41
C ASP A 75 7.28 -1.88 4.39
N ALA A 76 7.77 -2.62 5.38
CA ALA A 76 6.98 -3.17 6.46
C ALA A 76 7.43 -2.51 7.77
N ILE A 77 6.79 -1.43 8.16
CA ILE A 77 7.18 -0.65 9.34
C ILE A 77 6.23 -0.99 10.49
N PRO A 78 6.72 -1.55 11.61
CA PRO A 78 5.86 -1.99 12.71
C PRO A 78 5.05 -0.88 13.37
N GLU A 79 5.64 0.31 13.49
CA GLU A 79 5.02 1.49 14.11
C GLU A 79 4.83 2.61 13.07
N PRO A 80 3.74 3.38 13.13
CA PRO A 80 3.52 4.49 12.20
C PRO A 80 4.65 5.51 12.25
N VAL A 81 5.12 5.96 11.08
CA VAL A 81 6.03 7.10 11.02
C VAL A 81 5.21 8.38 11.03
N ILE A 82 5.53 9.31 11.93
CA ILE A 82 4.79 10.55 12.09
C ILE A 82 5.55 11.69 11.41
N VAL A 83 4.89 12.36 10.46
CA VAL A 83 5.39 13.58 9.82
C VAL A 83 4.42 14.72 10.14
N GLY A 84 4.83 15.64 11.01
CA GLY A 84 3.92 16.67 11.52
C GLY A 84 2.77 16.02 12.30
N LYS A 85 1.55 16.08 11.75
CA LYS A 85 0.35 15.42 12.30
C LYS A 85 -0.08 14.17 11.53
N THR A 86 0.62 13.86 10.43
CA THR A 86 0.25 12.81 9.49
C THR A 86 0.89 11.48 9.90
N LEU A 87 0.09 10.42 9.97
CA LEU A 87 0.56 9.05 10.20
C LEU A 87 0.87 8.38 8.86
N LEU A 88 2.07 7.84 8.69
CA LEU A 88 2.45 7.03 7.55
C LEU A 88 2.46 5.55 7.94
N ILE A 89 1.69 4.75 7.22
CA ILE A 89 1.50 3.33 7.48
C ILE A 89 2.00 2.53 6.28
N ALA A 90 3.00 1.67 6.52
CA ALA A 90 3.62 0.83 5.51
C ALA A 90 3.38 -0.66 5.83
N PRO A 91 2.44 -1.33 5.14
CA PRO A 91 2.01 -2.69 5.48
C PRO A 91 2.89 -3.81 4.89
N GLY A 92 3.97 -3.48 4.19
CA GLY A 92 4.81 -4.45 3.49
C GLY A 92 4.24 -4.88 2.15
N SER A 93 4.42 -6.15 1.81
CA SER A 93 4.10 -6.69 0.48
C SER A 93 3.74 -8.17 0.53
N HIS A 94 3.27 -8.71 -0.60
CA HIS A 94 2.97 -10.14 -0.82
C HIS A 94 1.93 -10.73 0.15
N GLY A 95 1.08 -9.89 0.75
CA GLY A 95 0.12 -10.33 1.76
C GLY A 95 0.76 -10.86 3.04
N LYS A 96 2.06 -10.60 3.28
CA LYS A 96 2.78 -11.05 4.50
C LYS A 96 2.19 -10.44 5.77
N PHE A 97 1.60 -9.25 5.66
CA PHE A 97 0.97 -8.56 6.77
C PHE A 97 -0.36 -7.92 6.35
N VAL A 98 -1.24 -7.76 7.33
CA VAL A 98 -2.41 -6.88 7.28
C VAL A 98 -2.20 -5.80 8.34
N THR A 99 -2.20 -4.53 7.95
CA THR A 99 -2.21 -3.43 8.92
C THR A 99 -3.62 -3.23 9.46
N ARG A 100 -3.74 -3.08 10.78
CA ARG A 100 -4.93 -2.61 11.46
C ARG A 100 -4.61 -1.28 12.11
N LEU A 101 -5.34 -0.24 11.72
CA LEU A 101 -5.27 1.08 12.32
C LEU A 101 -6.64 1.43 12.90
N ASP A 102 -6.74 1.45 14.23
CA ASP A 102 -7.90 1.98 14.93
C ASP A 102 -7.68 3.48 15.18
N LEU A 103 -8.61 4.34 14.76
CA LEU A 103 -8.53 5.80 14.93
C LEU A 103 -9.55 6.27 15.97
N ASP A 104 -9.13 7.14 16.89
CA ASP A 104 -9.99 7.82 17.85
C ASP A 104 -10.25 9.25 17.36
N VAL A 105 -11.47 9.48 16.86
CA VAL A 105 -11.89 10.73 16.23
C VAL A 105 -12.90 11.42 17.15
N GLN A 106 -12.55 12.62 17.61
CA GLN A 106 -13.41 13.41 18.50
C GLN A 106 -13.33 14.89 18.09
N ASP A 107 -14.47 15.58 18.14
CA ASP A 107 -14.59 17.01 17.81
C ASP A 107 -13.95 17.37 16.46
N GLY A 108 -14.15 16.51 15.46
CA GLY A 108 -13.63 16.69 14.10
C GLY A 108 -12.10 16.54 13.95
N ALA A 109 -11.43 15.90 14.91
CA ALA A 109 -9.99 15.71 14.89
C ALA A 109 -9.55 14.33 15.39
N LEU A 110 -8.42 13.85 14.89
CA LEU A 110 -7.75 12.66 15.40
C LEU A 110 -7.12 12.94 16.77
N LYS A 111 -7.60 12.28 17.82
CA LYS A 111 -7.08 12.42 19.20
C LYS A 111 -6.11 11.32 19.59
N GLY A 112 -6.24 10.15 18.97
CA GLY A 112 -5.38 9.01 19.24
C GLY A 112 -5.53 7.92 18.18
N TYR A 113 -4.63 6.95 18.22
CA TYR A 113 -4.71 5.78 17.35
C TYR A 113 -4.11 4.56 18.05
N ARG A 114 -4.46 3.38 17.55
CA ARG A 114 -3.74 2.14 17.82
C ARG A 114 -3.40 1.48 16.49
N HIS A 115 -2.15 1.07 16.34
CA HIS A 115 -1.68 0.38 15.15
C HIS A 115 -1.25 -1.04 15.50
N LYS A 116 -1.50 -1.98 14.58
CA LYS A 116 -0.93 -3.31 14.61
C LYS A 116 -0.62 -3.78 13.20
N LEU A 117 0.62 -4.19 12.97
CA LEU A 117 1.03 -4.93 11.78
C LEU A 117 0.85 -6.42 12.06
N ILE A 118 -0.20 -7.03 11.49
CA ILE A 118 -0.60 -8.40 11.78
C ILE A 118 0.03 -9.34 10.75
N PRO A 119 0.96 -10.24 11.12
CA PRO A 119 1.54 -11.20 10.19
C PRO A 119 0.50 -12.24 9.75
N VAL A 120 0.55 -12.60 8.47
CA VAL A 120 -0.30 -13.64 7.87
C VAL A 120 0.52 -14.92 7.75
N PHE A 121 0.36 -15.82 8.73
CA PHE A 121 0.99 -17.12 8.75
C PHE A 121 0.02 -18.18 8.21
N SER A 122 0.27 -18.68 6.99
CA SER A 122 -0.64 -19.60 6.29
C SER A 122 -0.75 -21.00 6.92
N ASP A 123 0.21 -21.37 7.75
CA ASP A 123 0.25 -22.60 8.53
C ASP A 123 -0.58 -22.51 9.83
N VAL A 124 -0.87 -21.29 10.29
CA VAL A 124 -1.62 -21.03 11.54
C VAL A 124 -3.04 -20.54 11.27
N ILE A 125 -3.24 -19.76 10.20
CA ILE A 125 -4.54 -19.16 9.86
C ILE A 125 -5.27 -20.09 8.90
N LYS A 126 -6.45 -20.58 9.33
CA LYS A 126 -7.33 -21.39 8.48
C LYS A 126 -7.70 -20.59 7.22
N PRO A 127 -7.42 -21.11 6.00
CA PRO A 127 -7.84 -20.45 4.78
C PRO A 127 -9.37 -20.33 4.69
N ASP A 128 -9.82 -19.22 4.10
CA ASP A 128 -11.23 -19.07 3.73
C ASP A 128 -11.59 -20.10 2.65
N ALA A 129 -12.69 -20.83 2.86
CA ALA A 129 -13.04 -21.98 2.02
C ALA A 129 -13.44 -21.55 0.61
N ASP A 130 -14.18 -20.45 0.49
CA ASP A 130 -14.65 -19.94 -0.80
C ASP A 130 -13.48 -19.37 -1.61
N MET A 131 -12.57 -18.64 -0.96
CA MET A 131 -11.35 -18.15 -1.60
C MET A 131 -10.41 -19.28 -2.02
N ALA A 132 -10.24 -20.30 -1.18
CA ALA A 132 -9.43 -21.48 -1.52
C ALA A 132 -10.01 -22.20 -2.75
N LYS A 133 -11.33 -22.36 -2.81
CA LYS A 133 -12.01 -22.94 -3.97
C LYS A 133 -11.82 -22.08 -5.22
N LEU A 134 -12.00 -20.76 -5.12
CA LEU A 134 -11.81 -19.84 -6.24
C LEU A 134 -10.39 -19.92 -6.81
N ILE A 135 -9.37 -19.94 -5.96
CA ILE A 135 -7.97 -20.08 -6.37
C ILE A 135 -7.75 -21.42 -7.07
N ALA A 136 -8.28 -22.52 -6.52
CA ALA A 136 -8.17 -23.85 -7.12
C ALA A 136 -8.84 -23.89 -8.51
N ASP A 137 -10.04 -23.36 -8.64
CA ASP A 137 -10.78 -23.32 -9.90
C ASP A 137 -10.04 -22.50 -10.97
N ILE A 138 -9.48 -21.33 -10.61
CA ILE A 138 -8.71 -20.48 -11.53
C ILE A 138 -7.42 -21.17 -11.98
N ARG A 139 -6.75 -21.91 -11.09
CA ARG A 139 -5.48 -22.58 -11.38
C ARG A 139 -5.64 -23.90 -12.13
N ALA A 140 -6.77 -24.59 -11.95
CA ALA A 140 -7.00 -25.92 -12.50
C ALA A 140 -6.69 -26.06 -14.01
N PRO A 141 -7.07 -25.12 -14.90
CA PRO A 141 -6.74 -25.21 -16.33
C PRO A 141 -5.23 -25.12 -16.63
N TYR A 142 -4.44 -24.59 -15.71
CA TYR A 142 -3.01 -24.31 -15.86
C TYR A 142 -2.13 -25.20 -14.98
N GLU A 143 -2.72 -26.13 -14.23
CA GLU A 143 -2.01 -26.90 -13.19
C GLU A 143 -0.77 -27.60 -13.75
N ALA A 144 -0.89 -28.24 -14.91
CA ALA A 144 0.23 -28.95 -15.55
C ALA A 144 1.42 -28.04 -15.87
N GLU A 145 1.19 -26.77 -16.22
CA GLU A 145 2.26 -25.81 -16.49
C GLU A 145 2.79 -25.19 -15.19
N LEU A 146 1.90 -24.82 -14.26
CA LEU A 146 2.25 -24.22 -12.97
C LEU A 146 3.06 -25.17 -12.07
N SER A 147 2.84 -26.49 -12.19
CA SER A 147 3.53 -27.52 -11.43
C SER A 147 4.70 -28.15 -12.19
N ARG A 148 5.02 -27.67 -13.41
CA ARG A 148 6.10 -28.25 -14.21
C ARG A 148 7.45 -27.96 -13.57
N GLU A 149 8.14 -29.00 -13.13
CA GLU A 149 9.50 -28.89 -12.63
C GLU A 149 10.47 -28.57 -13.77
N LEU A 150 11.16 -27.43 -13.68
CA LEU A 150 12.14 -26.99 -14.68
C LEU A 150 13.59 -27.28 -14.24
N ALA A 151 13.87 -27.11 -12.95
CA ALA A 151 15.19 -27.31 -12.35
C ALA A 151 15.09 -27.43 -10.83
N THR A 152 16.15 -27.92 -10.19
CA THR A 152 16.33 -27.94 -8.74
C THR A 152 17.49 -27.01 -8.35
N THR A 153 17.40 -26.38 -7.19
CA THR A 153 18.48 -25.56 -6.61
C THR A 153 19.01 -26.20 -5.33
N GLU A 154 20.33 -26.17 -5.13
CA GLU A 154 20.98 -26.63 -3.89
C GLU A 154 21.06 -25.53 -2.81
N SER A 155 20.68 -24.29 -3.15
CA SER A 155 20.73 -23.13 -2.26
C SER A 155 19.47 -22.26 -2.33
N LEU A 156 19.31 -21.39 -1.34
CA LEU A 156 18.17 -20.46 -1.26
C LEU A 156 18.25 -19.40 -2.37
N LEU A 157 17.23 -19.35 -3.22
CA LEU A 157 17.03 -18.27 -4.18
C LEU A 157 16.20 -17.17 -3.55
N TYR A 158 16.75 -15.96 -3.47
CA TYR A 158 16.04 -14.80 -2.98
C TYR A 158 16.22 -13.62 -3.93
N ARG A 159 15.18 -12.80 -4.07
CA ARG A 159 15.27 -11.51 -4.75
C ARG A 159 15.55 -10.44 -3.70
N ARG A 160 16.79 -9.94 -3.69
CA ARG A 160 17.22 -8.82 -2.86
C ARG A 160 16.40 -7.59 -3.25
N GLY A 161 15.67 -7.01 -2.30
CA GLY A 161 14.79 -5.84 -2.51
C GLY A 161 13.47 -5.84 -1.75
N ASN A 162 13.02 -6.97 -1.17
CA ASN A 162 11.71 -7.08 -0.51
C ASN A 162 11.74 -7.65 0.92
N PHE A 163 12.93 -7.92 1.48
CA PHE A 163 13.06 -8.43 2.86
C PHE A 163 13.35 -7.33 3.88
N ASN A 164 13.92 -6.20 3.46
CA ASN A 164 14.33 -5.12 4.35
C ASN A 164 13.59 -3.79 4.12
N GLY A 165 12.59 -3.75 3.23
CA GLY A 165 12.23 -2.47 2.60
C GLY A 165 13.41 -1.90 1.81
N THR A 166 13.24 -0.77 1.15
CA THR A 166 14.40 0.01 0.68
C THR A 166 14.90 0.89 1.81
#